data_AF-A0A1C6V335-F1
#
_entry.id   AF-A0A1C6V335-F1
#
_cell.length_a   1.000
_cell.length_b   1.000
_cell.length_c   1.000
_cell.angle_alpha   90.00
_cell.angle_beta   90.00
_cell.angle_gamma   90.00
#
_symmetry.space_group_name_H-M   'P 1'
#
loop_
_entity.id
_entity.type
_entity.pdbx_description
1 polymer ?
#
loop_
_entity_poly.entity_id
_entity_poly.type
_entity_poly.pdbx_seq_one_letter_code
_entity_poly.pdbx_strand_id
1 'polypeptide(L)'
;MPRRAAAGAVGGLAVVSMVVAAIGWGVASAQDDDLTGRTVSDEHLTTIQAAARACPALSPARLAGQLMAESGLDPMANETASGGKGIAGLDSDKWKRWAPWPNAERSDSAANIFALAHQMCDLSGQVRVSEIAGDGWRLSLAAFHTGIDKVRDAKGVPSDALGYVDQASGYAGYYGKLVAFGGSGEPRPRTDRQQPKAVPAEYTKLIVKAGSVCELVPPAAVAAQLMALSEFDVNMLGPNGERGIAQFRPEVWQEHGPKDVSAWDPRVAIPAVGTAMCALQKELAGLEGDPYLVALAAYRNGPTAVRQTGGNLDAETQSFARTVREHTEFYTLDGRLKLPASANPEPSPTPKPKPAPTETESESPTPAPTPDPVKNEETEEAPKPETPADDETTAAAPKPNAPEAEPPARPSNMRQIQLRDGWLCLSAGTGGDGTPVTMQKCREDKSQWWDFRSDGTVRANSLCLDVAWAEKKDGTAVQVAKCNGTGAQKWERITHGGKRVLFNRYSDRCLDRVTNKVGSSMNIWICVGNAEQEIYTR
;
A
#
# COMPACT_ATOMS: atom_id res chain seq x y z
N MET A 1 -96.41 -23.21 60.10
CA MET A 1 -96.16 -21.79 60.48
C MET A 1 -94.64 -21.62 60.63
N PRO A 2 -94.02 -20.43 60.44
CA PRO A 2 -94.58 -19.07 60.36
C PRO A 2 -94.96 -18.60 58.93
N ARG A 3 -94.28 -17.58 58.36
CA ARG A 3 -94.83 -16.62 57.37
C ARG A 3 -93.75 -16.00 56.44
N ARG A 4 -94.14 -15.67 55.20
CA ARG A 4 -93.91 -14.42 54.38
C ARG A 4 -92.63 -13.57 54.59
N ALA A 5 -92.04 -13.04 53.50
CA ALA A 5 -92.29 -11.65 53.00
C ALA A 5 -91.19 -11.04 52.08
N ALA A 6 -91.63 -10.07 51.26
CA ALA A 6 -90.92 -8.89 50.73
C ALA A 6 -89.77 -9.03 49.71
N ALA A 7 -89.77 -8.10 48.75
CA ALA A 7 -88.78 -7.94 47.68
C ALA A 7 -87.68 -6.93 48.05
N GLY A 8 -86.57 -6.96 47.29
CA GLY A 8 -85.53 -5.93 47.30
C GLY A 8 -84.67 -6.05 46.03
N ALA A 9 -84.45 -4.94 45.34
CA ALA A 9 -83.56 -4.85 44.18
C ALA A 9 -82.21 -4.22 44.58
N VAL A 10 -81.32 -4.06 43.57
CA VAL A 10 -79.96 -3.49 43.57
C VAL A 10 -78.86 -4.56 43.45
N GLY A 11 -77.94 -4.34 42.51
CA GLY A 11 -76.82 -5.23 42.20
C GLY A 11 -75.53 -4.88 42.95
N GLY A 12 -74.55 -5.79 42.90
CA GLY A 12 -73.21 -5.64 43.47
C GLY A 12 -72.19 -6.50 42.72
N LEU A 13 -70.92 -6.08 42.71
CA LEU A 13 -69.84 -6.69 41.94
C LEU A 13 -69.17 -7.87 42.68
N ALA A 14 -68.77 -8.90 41.91
CA ALA A 14 -67.54 -9.70 42.08
C ALA A 14 -67.39 -10.59 40.82
N VAL A 15 -66.58 -10.25 39.81
CA VAL A 15 -65.10 -10.30 39.75
C VAL A 15 -64.54 -11.72 39.96
N VAL A 16 -64.36 -12.44 38.85
CA VAL A 16 -63.31 -13.47 38.66
C VAL A 16 -62.74 -13.26 37.25
N SER A 17 -61.42 -13.28 37.12
CA SER A 17 -60.72 -12.82 35.91
C SER A 17 -60.48 -13.92 34.88
N MET A 18 -60.88 -13.69 33.63
CA MET A 18 -60.26 -14.30 32.45
C MET A 18 -60.06 -13.24 31.37
N VAL A 19 -58.88 -12.63 31.35
CA VAL A 19 -58.45 -11.78 30.24
C VAL A 19 -57.97 -12.69 29.11
N VAL A 20 -58.85 -13.00 28.16
CA VAL A 20 -58.41 -13.51 26.85
C VAL A 20 -57.73 -12.34 26.14
N ALA A 21 -56.42 -12.25 26.30
CA ALA A 21 -55.62 -11.29 25.56
C ALA A 21 -55.68 -11.67 24.07
N ALA A 22 -56.51 -10.95 23.31
CA ALA A 22 -56.52 -11.00 21.86
C ALA A 22 -55.23 -10.36 21.33
N ILE A 23 -54.12 -11.09 21.47
CA ILE A 23 -52.83 -10.72 20.89
C ILE A 23 -52.97 -10.87 19.38
N GLY A 24 -53.43 -9.80 18.75
CA GLY A 24 -53.34 -9.59 17.32
C GLY A 24 -51.87 -9.44 16.94
N TRP A 25 -51.13 -10.55 16.88
CA TRP A 25 -49.93 -10.64 16.07
C TRP A 25 -50.35 -10.56 14.60
N GLY A 26 -50.66 -9.33 14.19
CA GLY A 26 -50.37 -8.87 12.85
C GLY A 26 -48.87 -8.95 12.68
N VAL A 27 -48.38 -10.15 12.37
CA VAL A 27 -47.15 -10.32 11.61
C VAL A 27 -47.38 -9.57 10.32
N ALA A 28 -46.96 -8.31 10.29
CA ALA A 28 -46.63 -7.65 9.04
C ALA A 28 -45.61 -8.58 8.37
N SER A 29 -46.06 -9.29 7.34
CA SER A 29 -45.16 -9.97 6.42
C SER A 29 -44.30 -8.88 5.80
N ALA A 30 -43.13 -8.67 6.37
CA ALA A 30 -42.07 -7.93 5.72
C ALA A 30 -41.86 -8.63 4.38
N GLN A 31 -42.28 -7.94 3.33
CA GLN A 31 -42.06 -8.40 1.97
C GLN A 31 -40.55 -8.25 1.77
N ASP A 32 -39.80 -9.35 1.87
CA ASP A 32 -38.35 -9.40 1.58
C ASP A 32 -38.13 -9.27 0.06
N ASP A 33 -38.63 -8.18 -0.51
CA ASP A 33 -38.34 -7.70 -1.86
C ASP A 33 -36.89 -7.23 -1.87
N ASP A 34 -35.96 -8.16 -2.10
CA ASP A 34 -34.51 -7.94 -2.07
C ASP A 34 -34.10 -6.85 -3.07
N LEU A 35 -33.97 -5.62 -2.56
CA LEU A 35 -33.92 -4.37 -3.34
C LEU A 35 -32.78 -4.37 -4.35
N THR A 36 -33.10 -4.76 -5.58
CA THR A 36 -32.12 -4.88 -6.65
C THR A 36 -31.72 -3.48 -7.15
N GLY A 37 -30.48 -3.10 -6.88
CA GLY A 37 -29.88 -1.86 -7.40
C GLY A 37 -29.56 -1.95 -8.90
N ARG A 38 -29.38 -0.79 -9.56
CA ARG A 38 -28.84 -0.76 -10.93
C ARG A 38 -27.35 -1.14 -10.90
N THR A 39 -26.83 -1.65 -12.02
CA THR A 39 -25.39 -1.87 -12.21
C THR A 39 -24.62 -0.54 -12.15
N VAL A 40 -23.66 -0.44 -11.22
CA VAL A 40 -22.69 0.67 -11.16
C VAL A 40 -21.70 0.50 -12.32
N SER A 41 -21.35 1.60 -13.00
CA SER A 41 -20.34 1.60 -14.08
C SER A 41 -18.93 1.36 -13.54
N ASP A 42 -17.99 0.86 -14.35
CA ASP A 42 -16.60 0.63 -13.89
C ASP A 42 -15.91 1.94 -13.42
N GLU A 43 -16.25 3.07 -14.05
CA GLU A 43 -15.82 4.42 -13.66
C GLU A 43 -16.35 4.78 -12.26
N HIS A 44 -17.68 4.73 -12.07
CA HIS A 44 -18.31 5.03 -10.78
C HIS A 44 -17.91 4.03 -9.70
N LEU A 45 -17.71 2.76 -10.03
CA LEU A 45 -17.22 1.72 -9.12
C LEU A 45 -15.84 2.09 -8.59
N THR A 46 -14.94 2.50 -9.48
CA THR A 46 -13.59 2.96 -9.12
C THR A 46 -13.66 4.19 -8.21
N THR A 47 -14.51 5.17 -8.53
CA THR A 47 -14.71 6.35 -7.68
C THR A 47 -15.31 5.98 -6.32
N ILE A 48 -16.32 5.11 -6.26
CA ILE A 48 -16.98 4.68 -5.02
C ILE A 48 -16.01 3.90 -4.12
N GLN A 49 -15.15 3.04 -4.70
CA GLN A 49 -14.09 2.34 -3.97
C GLN A 49 -12.96 3.26 -3.46
N ALA A 50 -12.79 4.45 -4.04
CA ALA A 50 -11.89 5.48 -3.55
C ALA A 50 -12.56 6.36 -2.49
N ALA A 51 -13.69 6.98 -2.81
CA ALA A 51 -14.44 7.88 -1.94
C ALA A 51 -14.92 7.20 -0.63
N ALA A 52 -15.27 5.92 -0.65
CA ALA A 52 -15.61 5.17 0.56
C ALA A 52 -14.44 4.99 1.55
N ARG A 53 -13.20 5.39 1.19
CA ARG A 53 -12.05 5.41 2.11
C ARG A 53 -12.03 6.64 3.03
N ALA A 54 -12.83 7.67 2.74
CA ALA A 54 -12.81 8.96 3.44
C ALA A 54 -13.06 8.86 4.95
N CYS A 55 -13.77 7.83 5.44
CA CYS A 55 -13.89 7.54 6.87
C CYS A 55 -14.36 6.10 7.14
N PRO A 56 -14.12 5.54 8.35
CA PRO A 56 -14.52 4.16 8.70
C PRO A 56 -16.04 3.88 8.69
N ALA A 57 -16.90 4.90 8.67
CA ALA A 57 -18.35 4.72 8.59
C ALA A 57 -18.83 4.33 7.18
N LEU A 58 -18.06 4.71 6.15
CA LEU A 58 -18.35 4.37 4.76
C LEU A 58 -17.79 2.99 4.39
N SER A 59 -18.51 2.34 3.49
CA SER A 59 -18.01 1.20 2.70
C SER A 59 -18.45 1.42 1.25
N PRO A 60 -17.79 0.78 0.27
CA PRO A 60 -18.20 0.90 -1.14
C PRO A 60 -19.68 0.56 -1.34
N ALA A 61 -20.17 -0.48 -0.65
CA ALA A 61 -21.58 -0.88 -0.68
C ALA A 61 -22.52 0.17 -0.05
N ARG A 62 -22.15 0.76 1.11
CA ARG A 62 -22.93 1.84 1.76
C ARG A 62 -23.05 3.08 0.88
N LEU A 63 -21.95 3.49 0.25
CA LEU A 63 -21.92 4.66 -0.64
C LEU A 63 -22.70 4.40 -1.93
N ALA A 64 -22.54 3.23 -2.57
CA ALA A 64 -23.36 2.82 -3.72
C ALA A 64 -24.85 2.75 -3.38
N GLY A 65 -25.20 2.24 -2.19
CA GLY A 65 -26.58 2.17 -1.69
C GLY A 65 -27.24 3.55 -1.56
N GLN A 66 -26.50 4.54 -1.05
CA GLN A 66 -26.99 5.92 -0.96
C GLN A 66 -27.13 6.59 -2.34
N LEU A 67 -26.15 6.44 -3.24
CA LEU A 67 -26.21 6.99 -4.60
C LEU A 67 -27.38 6.39 -5.41
N MET A 68 -27.66 5.10 -5.19
CA MET A 68 -28.82 4.40 -5.77
C MET A 68 -30.15 4.88 -5.16
N ALA A 69 -30.20 5.26 -3.87
CA ALA A 69 -31.38 5.84 -3.24
C ALA A 69 -31.63 7.31 -3.63
N GLU A 70 -30.58 8.12 -3.85
CA GLU A 70 -30.72 9.52 -4.28
C GLU A 70 -31.24 9.65 -5.72
N SER A 71 -30.53 9.03 -6.67
CA SER A 71 -30.68 9.28 -8.10
C SER A 71 -30.92 8.01 -8.92
N GLY A 72 -30.85 6.84 -8.29
CA GLY A 72 -30.71 5.57 -9.01
C GLY A 72 -29.39 5.46 -9.78
N LEU A 73 -28.32 6.12 -9.32
CA LEU A 73 -27.04 6.27 -10.03
C LEU A 73 -27.10 7.16 -11.30
N ASP A 74 -28.08 8.05 -11.43
CA ASP A 74 -28.17 8.98 -12.57
C ASP A 74 -27.32 10.26 -12.34
N PRO A 75 -26.24 10.50 -13.10
CA PRO A 75 -25.44 11.72 -12.98
C PRO A 75 -26.15 12.97 -13.46
N MET A 76 -27.22 12.86 -14.25
CA MET A 76 -28.01 13.97 -14.80
C MET A 76 -29.34 14.20 -14.06
N ALA A 77 -29.53 13.55 -12.90
CA ALA A 77 -30.73 13.70 -12.08
C ALA A 77 -31.03 15.17 -11.75
N ASN A 78 -32.17 15.67 -12.23
CA ASN A 78 -32.58 17.07 -12.05
C ASN A 78 -33.23 17.35 -10.69
N GLU A 79 -33.61 16.30 -9.97
CA GLU A 79 -34.15 16.27 -8.63
C GLU A 79 -33.81 14.89 -8.04
N THR A 80 -33.55 14.79 -6.74
CA THR A 80 -33.19 13.54 -6.05
C THR A 80 -34.02 13.35 -4.79
N ALA A 81 -33.95 12.16 -4.18
CA ALA A 81 -34.70 11.86 -2.95
C ALA A 81 -34.50 12.90 -1.83
N SER A 82 -33.28 13.43 -1.65
CA SER A 82 -32.98 14.49 -0.67
C SER A 82 -33.06 15.93 -1.23
N GLY A 83 -33.79 16.15 -2.34
CA GLY A 83 -34.03 17.48 -2.92
C GLY A 83 -32.82 18.12 -3.62
N GLY A 84 -31.77 17.35 -3.87
CA GLY A 84 -30.55 17.81 -4.56
C GLY A 84 -30.56 17.53 -6.06
N LYS A 85 -29.37 17.50 -6.66
CA LYS A 85 -29.16 17.19 -8.09
C LYS A 85 -27.94 16.30 -8.32
N GLY A 86 -27.91 15.64 -9.47
CA GLY A 86 -26.85 14.75 -9.91
C GLY A 86 -26.76 13.45 -9.10
N ILE A 87 -25.74 12.64 -9.38
CA ILE A 87 -25.63 11.27 -8.84
C ILE A 87 -25.67 11.20 -7.31
N ALA A 88 -25.23 12.28 -6.65
CA ALA A 88 -25.02 12.40 -5.21
C ALA A 88 -26.16 13.10 -4.44
N GLY A 89 -27.17 13.64 -5.12
CA GLY A 89 -28.27 14.35 -4.44
C GLY A 89 -27.84 15.55 -3.60
N LEU A 90 -26.79 16.25 -4.03
CA LEU A 90 -26.32 17.46 -3.36
C LEU A 90 -27.08 18.67 -3.90
N ASP A 91 -27.57 19.53 -3.00
CA ASP A 91 -28.03 20.88 -3.34
C ASP A 91 -26.85 21.82 -3.59
N SER A 92 -27.12 23.10 -3.90
CA SER A 92 -26.10 24.07 -4.26
C SER A 92 -25.19 24.49 -3.11
N ASP A 93 -25.68 24.49 -1.87
CA ASP A 93 -24.91 24.90 -0.70
C ASP A 93 -24.12 23.72 -0.11
N LYS A 94 -24.71 22.51 -0.11
CA LYS A 94 -23.97 21.24 0.09
C LYS A 94 -22.82 21.13 -0.91
N TRP A 95 -23.08 21.32 -2.21
CA TRP A 95 -22.04 21.30 -3.25
C TRP A 95 -20.93 22.33 -2.98
N LYS A 96 -21.30 23.59 -2.74
CA LYS A 96 -20.34 24.68 -2.46
C LYS A 96 -19.47 24.42 -1.22
N ARG A 97 -19.99 23.68 -0.23
CA ARG A 97 -19.26 23.33 1.00
C ARG A 97 -18.37 22.10 0.86
N TRP A 98 -18.78 21.11 0.05
CA TRP A 98 -18.14 19.79 0.00
C TRP A 98 -17.41 19.45 -1.31
N ALA A 99 -17.43 20.35 -2.30
CA ALA A 99 -16.67 20.23 -3.54
C ALA A 99 -15.21 19.82 -3.28
N PRO A 100 -14.72 18.70 -3.84
CA PRO A 100 -13.48 18.05 -3.40
C PRO A 100 -12.20 18.79 -3.84
N TRP A 101 -12.26 19.64 -4.87
CA TRP A 101 -11.14 20.51 -5.27
C TRP A 101 -11.64 21.86 -5.81
N PRO A 102 -10.82 22.93 -5.80
CA PRO A 102 -11.29 24.30 -6.06
C PRO A 102 -11.89 24.57 -7.44
N ASN A 103 -11.60 23.70 -8.42
CA ASN A 103 -12.15 23.73 -9.77
C ASN A 103 -13.00 22.49 -10.10
N ALA A 104 -13.57 21.84 -9.09
CA ALA A 104 -14.54 20.76 -9.29
C ALA A 104 -15.80 21.31 -9.96
N GLU A 105 -16.23 20.71 -11.06
CA GLU A 105 -17.48 21.06 -11.74
C GLU A 105 -18.63 20.18 -11.23
N ARG A 106 -19.84 20.75 -11.12
CA ARG A 106 -21.01 19.98 -10.67
C ARG A 106 -21.50 18.97 -11.72
N SER A 107 -21.05 19.12 -12.96
CA SER A 107 -21.14 18.17 -14.08
C SER A 107 -20.31 16.90 -13.86
N ASP A 108 -19.23 16.97 -13.07
CA ASP A 108 -18.35 15.84 -12.81
C ASP A 108 -18.99 14.88 -11.79
N SER A 109 -19.45 13.73 -12.28
CA SER A 109 -20.08 12.70 -11.45
C SER A 109 -19.13 12.11 -10.40
N ALA A 110 -17.82 12.07 -10.66
CA ALA A 110 -16.85 11.58 -9.69
C ALA A 110 -16.63 12.61 -8.57
N ALA A 111 -16.54 13.90 -8.90
CA ALA A 111 -16.47 14.97 -7.91
C ALA A 111 -17.71 15.02 -6.99
N ASN A 112 -18.90 14.73 -7.54
CA ASN A 112 -20.14 14.56 -6.76
C ASN A 112 -20.06 13.38 -5.76
N ILE A 113 -19.51 12.23 -6.17
CA ILE A 113 -19.34 11.06 -5.29
C ILE A 113 -18.36 11.37 -4.14
N PHE A 114 -17.24 12.06 -4.41
CA PHE A 114 -16.32 12.50 -3.35
C PHE A 114 -16.95 13.54 -2.41
N ALA A 115 -17.68 14.52 -2.94
CA ALA A 115 -18.39 15.51 -2.11
C ALA A 115 -19.43 14.86 -1.17
N LEU A 116 -20.16 13.85 -1.65
CA LEU A 116 -21.05 13.05 -0.80
C LEU A 116 -20.28 12.34 0.31
N ALA A 117 -19.19 11.66 -0.02
CA ALA A 117 -18.38 10.95 0.97
C ALA A 117 -17.84 11.91 2.06
N HIS A 118 -17.32 13.08 1.68
CA HIS A 118 -16.88 14.11 2.63
C HIS A 118 -18.01 14.54 3.56
N GLN A 119 -19.20 14.82 3.03
CA GLN A 119 -20.36 15.21 3.83
C GLN A 119 -20.80 14.08 4.79
N MET A 120 -20.87 12.83 4.32
CA MET A 120 -21.29 11.70 5.15
C MET A 120 -20.29 11.40 6.28
N CYS A 121 -19.01 11.66 6.07
CA CYS A 121 -17.98 11.55 7.11
C CYS A 121 -18.08 12.66 8.17
N ASP A 122 -18.35 13.90 7.78
CA ASP A 122 -18.65 15.00 8.71
C ASP A 122 -19.91 14.71 9.54
N LEU A 123 -21.00 14.29 8.89
CA LEU A 123 -22.25 13.91 9.56
C LEU A 123 -22.03 12.74 10.54
N SER A 124 -21.28 11.72 10.16
CA SER A 124 -20.94 10.61 11.06
C SER A 124 -20.10 11.06 12.26
N GLY A 125 -19.20 12.02 12.06
CA GLY A 125 -18.46 12.67 13.15
C GLY A 125 -19.38 13.40 14.12
N GLN A 126 -20.30 14.23 13.61
CA GLN A 126 -21.26 14.98 14.41
C GLN A 126 -22.28 14.09 15.14
N VAL A 127 -22.78 13.03 14.50
CA VAL A 127 -23.68 12.03 15.10
C VAL A 127 -23.00 11.34 16.29
N ARG A 128 -21.76 10.88 16.11
CA ARG A 128 -20.97 10.23 17.17
C ARG A 128 -20.79 11.12 18.41
N VAL A 129 -20.60 12.43 18.22
CA VAL A 129 -20.45 13.41 19.32
C VAL A 129 -21.80 13.80 19.96
N SER A 130 -22.93 13.48 19.30
CA SER A 130 -24.28 13.78 19.82
C SER A 130 -24.85 12.69 20.75
N GLU A 131 -24.10 11.59 20.98
CA GLU A 131 -24.47 10.44 21.84
C GLU A 131 -25.85 9.80 21.56
N ILE A 132 -26.35 9.95 20.32
CA ILE A 132 -27.66 9.42 19.91
C ILE A 132 -27.57 7.90 19.73
N ALA A 133 -28.44 7.16 20.42
CA ALA A 133 -28.49 5.70 20.33
C ALA A 133 -29.01 5.23 18.95
N GLY A 134 -28.22 4.40 18.27
CA GLY A 134 -28.57 3.78 16.98
C GLY A 134 -27.35 3.39 16.15
N ASP A 135 -27.57 2.89 14.94
CA ASP A 135 -26.49 2.75 13.96
C ASP A 135 -26.11 4.15 13.43
N GLY A 136 -24.86 4.55 13.69
CA GLY A 136 -24.35 5.87 13.33
C GLY A 136 -24.38 6.17 11.82
N TRP A 137 -24.36 5.13 10.97
CA TRP A 137 -24.51 5.29 9.52
C TRP A 137 -25.95 5.65 9.13
N ARG A 138 -26.96 4.91 9.63
CA ARG A 138 -28.39 5.22 9.43
C ARG A 138 -28.78 6.59 10.01
N LEU A 139 -28.19 6.99 11.14
CA LEU A 139 -28.35 8.35 11.69
C LEU A 139 -27.69 9.42 10.80
N SER A 140 -26.57 9.10 10.14
CA SER A 140 -25.93 9.99 9.16
C SER A 140 -26.76 10.13 7.87
N LEU A 141 -27.38 9.04 7.39
CA LEU A 141 -28.32 9.08 6.27
C LEU A 141 -29.54 9.96 6.59
N ALA A 142 -30.10 9.82 7.79
CA ALA A 142 -31.20 10.66 8.26
C ALA A 142 -30.80 12.16 8.29
N ALA A 143 -29.59 12.45 8.77
CA ALA A 143 -29.05 13.80 8.86
C ALA A 143 -28.70 14.41 7.49
N PHE A 144 -28.36 13.58 6.49
CA PHE A 144 -28.17 14.03 5.11
C PHE A 144 -29.48 14.44 4.43
N HIS A 145 -30.52 13.63 4.65
CA HIS A 145 -31.84 13.77 4.05
C HIS A 145 -32.64 14.92 4.66
N THR A 146 -32.68 15.02 6.00
CA THR A 146 -33.56 15.95 6.72
C THR A 146 -32.83 17.07 7.49
N GLY A 147 -31.50 16.99 7.61
CA GLY A 147 -30.69 17.86 8.46
C GLY A 147 -30.44 17.28 9.85
N ILE A 148 -29.23 17.50 10.38
CA ILE A 148 -28.79 16.86 11.63
C ILE A 148 -29.57 17.31 12.87
N ASP A 149 -30.10 18.52 12.89
CA ASP A 149 -30.82 19.03 14.06
C ASP A 149 -32.18 18.33 14.25
N LYS A 150 -32.87 17.95 13.16
CA LYS A 150 -34.02 17.03 13.22
C LYS A 150 -33.67 15.67 13.83
N VAL A 151 -32.48 15.13 13.53
CA VAL A 151 -31.99 13.85 14.09
C VAL A 151 -31.70 13.99 15.59
N ARG A 152 -31.18 15.15 16.03
CA ARG A 152 -30.98 15.48 17.44
C ARG A 152 -32.31 15.63 18.19
N ASP A 153 -33.28 16.36 17.61
CA ASP A 153 -34.61 16.57 18.19
C ASP A 153 -35.40 15.25 18.30
N ALA A 154 -35.35 14.41 17.26
CA ALA A 154 -35.95 13.08 17.24
C ALA A 154 -35.22 12.06 18.13
N LYS A 155 -33.98 12.36 18.55
CA LYS A 155 -33.07 11.45 19.27
C LYS A 155 -32.91 10.08 18.58
N GLY A 156 -32.90 10.09 17.25
CA GLY A 156 -32.98 8.90 16.42
C GLY A 156 -33.24 9.28 14.96
N VAL A 157 -33.62 8.30 14.13
CA VAL A 157 -34.04 8.57 12.74
C VAL A 157 -35.43 9.22 12.76
N PRO A 158 -35.61 10.45 12.22
CA PRO A 158 -36.92 11.09 12.11
C PRO A 158 -37.89 10.29 11.25
N SER A 159 -39.19 10.37 11.53
CA SER A 159 -40.21 9.58 10.83
C SER A 159 -40.36 9.95 9.34
N ASP A 160 -40.08 11.19 8.96
CA ASP A 160 -39.98 11.64 7.57
C ASP A 160 -38.72 11.14 6.85
N ALA A 161 -37.70 10.69 7.60
CA ALA A 161 -36.47 10.11 7.04
C ALA A 161 -36.48 8.58 6.89
N LEU A 162 -37.37 7.86 7.60
CA LEU A 162 -37.31 6.39 7.70
C LEU A 162 -37.27 5.69 6.33
N GLY A 163 -38.19 6.02 5.41
CA GLY A 163 -38.27 5.37 4.10
C GLY A 163 -36.99 5.53 3.26
N TYR A 164 -36.38 6.73 3.27
CA TYR A 164 -35.09 6.96 2.62
C TYR A 164 -33.96 6.16 3.26
N VAL A 165 -33.87 6.18 4.60
CA VAL A 165 -32.82 5.48 5.35
C VAL A 165 -32.91 3.97 5.14
N ASP A 166 -34.12 3.41 5.08
CA ASP A 166 -34.36 1.99 4.81
C ASP A 166 -34.06 1.63 3.34
N GLN A 167 -34.47 2.44 2.37
CA GLN A 167 -34.14 2.22 0.95
C GLN A 167 -32.62 2.25 0.69
N ALA A 168 -31.92 3.25 1.24
CA ALA A 168 -30.46 3.35 1.16
C ALA A 168 -29.75 2.19 1.89
N SER A 169 -30.31 1.73 3.03
CA SER A 169 -29.80 0.55 3.75
C SER A 169 -30.01 -0.75 2.96
N GLY A 170 -31.16 -0.92 2.31
CA GLY A 170 -31.49 -2.08 1.49
C GLY A 170 -30.61 -2.18 0.25
N TYR A 171 -30.44 -1.09 -0.50
CA TYR A 171 -29.48 -1.06 -1.62
C TYR A 171 -28.04 -1.29 -1.15
N ALA A 172 -27.65 -0.79 0.02
CA ALA A 172 -26.33 -1.10 0.60
C ALA A 172 -26.18 -2.60 0.93
N GLY A 173 -27.26 -3.26 1.37
CA GLY A 173 -27.31 -4.72 1.53
C GLY A 173 -27.18 -5.46 0.19
N TYR A 174 -27.86 -5.00 -0.86
CA TYR A 174 -27.74 -5.53 -2.22
C TYR A 174 -26.31 -5.42 -2.77
N TYR A 175 -25.73 -4.21 -2.80
CA TYR A 175 -24.35 -4.03 -3.27
C TYR A 175 -23.36 -4.83 -2.39
N GLY A 176 -23.61 -4.94 -1.09
CA GLY A 176 -22.81 -5.76 -0.17
C GLY A 176 -22.78 -7.27 -0.48
N LYS A 177 -23.72 -7.78 -1.30
CA LYS A 177 -23.70 -9.16 -1.81
C LYS A 177 -22.79 -9.35 -3.04
N LEU A 178 -22.38 -8.26 -3.69
CA LEU A 178 -21.61 -8.31 -4.94
C LEU A 178 -20.10 -8.30 -4.68
N VAL A 179 -19.35 -9.17 -5.37
CA VAL A 179 -17.88 -9.30 -5.26
C VAL A 179 -17.17 -7.97 -5.51
N ALA A 180 -17.67 -7.14 -6.44
CA ALA A 180 -17.14 -5.81 -6.75
C ALA A 180 -17.15 -4.82 -5.56
N PHE A 181 -17.95 -5.08 -4.53
CA PHE A 181 -18.08 -4.26 -3.33
C PHE A 181 -17.64 -4.99 -2.05
N GLY A 182 -17.10 -6.21 -2.17
CA GLY A 182 -16.61 -7.04 -1.06
C GLY A 182 -17.53 -8.18 -0.64
N GLY A 183 -18.62 -8.46 -1.37
CA GLY A 183 -19.50 -9.60 -1.09
C GLY A 183 -18.81 -10.96 -1.27
N SER A 184 -18.91 -11.80 -0.23
CA SER A 184 -18.45 -13.20 -0.17
C SER A 184 -17.02 -13.53 -0.65
N GLY A 185 -16.14 -12.53 -0.71
CA GLY A 185 -14.70 -12.70 -0.50
C GLY A 185 -14.35 -12.50 0.98
N GLU A 186 -13.25 -13.11 1.44
CA GLU A 186 -12.81 -12.97 2.84
C GLU A 186 -12.51 -11.50 3.22
N PRO A 187 -12.73 -11.09 4.49
CA PRO A 187 -12.39 -9.75 4.93
C PRO A 187 -10.88 -9.47 4.76
N ARG A 188 -10.51 -8.48 3.95
CA ARG A 188 -9.12 -8.01 3.88
C ARG A 188 -8.68 -7.49 5.26
N PRO A 189 -7.68 -8.09 5.92
CA PRO A 189 -7.10 -7.51 7.11
C PRO A 189 -6.33 -6.23 6.74
N ARG A 190 -6.41 -5.19 7.56
CA ARG A 190 -5.53 -4.00 7.43
C ARG A 190 -4.16 -4.31 8.05
N THR A 191 -3.39 -5.19 7.41
CA THR A 191 -2.05 -5.61 7.86
C THR A 191 -0.98 -5.58 6.77
N ASP A 192 -1.34 -5.32 5.51
CA ASP A 192 -0.37 -5.21 4.42
C ASP A 192 0.48 -3.93 4.57
N ARG A 193 1.81 -4.10 4.54
CA ARG A 193 2.78 -3.01 4.61
C ARG A 193 2.74 -2.23 3.29
N GLN A 194 2.39 -0.94 3.37
CA GLN A 194 2.18 -0.07 2.19
C GLN A 194 3.41 -0.11 1.26
N GLN A 195 3.15 -0.25 -0.04
CA GLN A 195 4.19 -0.33 -1.08
C GLN A 195 4.32 1.02 -1.80
N PRO A 196 5.54 1.50 -2.10
CA PRO A 196 5.75 2.80 -2.70
C PRO A 196 5.23 2.86 -4.14
N LYS A 197 4.37 3.85 -4.42
CA LYS A 197 3.87 4.16 -5.77
C LYS A 197 4.84 5.07 -6.52
N ALA A 198 4.79 5.08 -7.85
CA ALA A 198 5.50 6.11 -8.61
C ALA A 198 4.98 7.52 -8.26
N VAL A 199 5.88 8.52 -8.15
CA VAL A 199 5.49 9.91 -7.90
C VAL A 199 4.66 10.44 -9.09
N PRO A 200 3.46 11.00 -8.86
CA PRO A 200 2.68 11.66 -9.91
C PRO A 200 3.45 12.82 -10.54
N ALA A 201 3.37 12.96 -11.87
CA ALA A 201 4.26 13.84 -12.64
C ALA A 201 4.06 15.32 -12.32
N GLU A 202 2.83 15.71 -12.01
CA GLU A 202 2.40 17.02 -11.56
C GLU A 202 3.04 17.43 -10.21
N TYR A 203 3.27 16.46 -9.31
CA TYR A 203 3.85 16.72 -7.99
C TYR A 203 5.38 16.71 -7.99
N THR A 204 6.03 16.12 -8.99
CA THR A 204 7.50 16.01 -9.08
C THR A 204 8.21 17.35 -8.83
N LYS A 205 7.76 18.43 -9.49
CA LYS A 205 8.37 19.78 -9.33
C LYS A 205 8.16 20.37 -7.93
N LEU A 206 7.03 20.06 -7.29
CA LEU A 206 6.70 20.52 -5.93
C LEU A 206 7.53 19.77 -4.89
N ILE A 207 7.74 18.47 -5.09
CA ILE A 207 8.58 17.60 -4.25
C ILE A 207 10.05 18.00 -4.35
N VAL A 208 10.55 18.30 -5.56
CA VAL A 208 11.90 18.85 -5.77
C VAL A 208 12.07 20.21 -5.07
N LYS A 209 11.06 21.10 -5.14
CA LYS A 209 11.07 22.38 -4.42
C LYS A 209 11.05 22.20 -2.90
N ALA A 210 10.27 21.25 -2.38
CA ALA A 210 10.24 20.93 -0.95
C ALA A 210 11.61 20.42 -0.48
N GLY A 211 12.17 19.44 -1.20
CA GLY A 211 13.45 18.82 -0.86
C GLY A 211 14.70 19.65 -1.19
N SER A 212 14.53 20.89 -1.69
CA SER A 212 15.61 21.88 -1.79
C SER A 212 15.68 22.84 -0.59
N VAL A 213 14.77 22.73 0.38
CA VAL A 213 14.72 23.63 1.56
C VAL A 213 15.71 23.23 2.65
N CYS A 214 16.02 21.93 2.78
CA CYS A 214 16.94 21.41 3.79
C CYS A 214 17.71 20.20 3.27
N GLU A 215 19.03 20.20 3.47
CA GLU A 215 19.95 19.13 3.04
C GLU A 215 19.60 17.77 3.64
N LEU A 216 19.10 17.74 4.88
CA LEU A 216 18.68 16.52 5.60
C LEU A 216 17.25 16.07 5.25
N VAL A 217 16.59 16.73 4.29
CA VAL A 217 15.23 16.39 3.81
C VAL A 217 15.22 16.39 2.26
N PRO A 218 15.98 15.49 1.59
CA PRO A 218 16.08 15.48 0.13
C PRO A 218 14.74 15.15 -0.55
N PRO A 219 14.55 15.47 -1.86
CA PRO A 219 13.27 15.27 -2.54
C PRO A 219 12.75 13.83 -2.51
N ALA A 220 13.64 12.83 -2.50
CA ALA A 220 13.28 11.43 -2.33
C ALA A 220 12.67 11.13 -0.94
N ALA A 221 13.16 11.78 0.12
CA ALA A 221 12.61 11.67 1.47
C ALA A 221 11.25 12.39 1.59
N VAL A 222 11.05 13.51 0.89
CA VAL A 222 9.73 14.15 0.78
C VAL A 222 8.74 13.23 0.04
N ALA A 223 9.13 12.64 -1.09
CA ALA A 223 8.29 11.66 -1.79
C ALA A 223 7.92 10.46 -0.90
N ALA A 224 8.89 9.95 -0.13
CA ALA A 224 8.68 8.87 0.82
C ALA A 224 7.71 9.24 1.95
N GLN A 225 7.83 10.45 2.50
CA GLN A 225 6.95 10.97 3.53
C GLN A 225 5.51 11.11 3.01
N LEU A 226 5.30 11.72 1.84
CA LEU A 226 3.98 11.83 1.20
C LEU A 226 3.36 10.45 0.91
N MET A 227 4.16 9.52 0.40
CA MET A 227 3.74 8.15 0.13
C MET A 227 3.30 7.40 1.41
N ALA A 228 4.10 7.46 2.47
CA ALA A 228 3.79 6.78 3.74
C ALA A 228 2.70 7.49 4.57
N LEU A 229 2.31 8.71 4.21
CA LEU A 229 1.25 9.48 4.87
C LEU A 229 -0.11 9.31 4.17
N SER A 230 -0.18 9.42 2.84
CA SER A 230 -1.47 9.29 2.11
C SER A 230 -1.41 8.48 0.80
N GLU A 231 -0.31 7.81 0.49
CA GLU A 231 -0.08 7.18 -0.81
C GLU A 231 -0.23 8.13 -2.02
N PHE A 232 0.07 9.42 -1.81
CA PHE A 232 -0.20 10.56 -2.70
C PHE A 232 -1.69 10.94 -2.89
N ASP A 233 -2.62 10.43 -2.07
CA ASP A 233 -4.02 10.87 -2.07
C ASP A 233 -4.15 12.31 -1.53
N VAL A 234 -4.72 13.21 -2.33
CA VAL A 234 -4.96 14.62 -1.99
C VAL A 234 -6.20 14.84 -1.11
N ASN A 235 -7.11 13.85 -1.04
CA ASN A 235 -8.40 13.95 -0.34
C ASN A 235 -8.40 13.21 1.01
N MET A 236 -7.27 12.63 1.43
CA MET A 236 -7.19 11.86 2.68
C MET A 236 -7.34 12.75 3.92
N LEU A 237 -8.30 12.39 4.79
CA LEU A 237 -8.44 12.91 6.15
C LEU A 237 -7.86 11.88 7.14
N GLY A 238 -6.86 12.27 7.90
CA GLY A 238 -6.28 11.42 8.94
C GLY A 238 -7.16 11.32 10.20
N PRO A 239 -6.90 10.32 11.07
CA PRO A 239 -7.76 10.01 12.21
C PRO A 239 -7.83 11.11 13.27
N ASN A 240 -6.84 12.01 13.32
CA ASN A 240 -6.78 13.14 14.25
C ASN A 240 -7.04 14.49 13.55
N GLY A 241 -7.52 14.47 12.30
CA GLY A 241 -7.82 15.68 11.51
C GLY A 241 -6.66 16.16 10.63
N GLU A 242 -5.69 15.30 10.34
CA GLU A 242 -4.60 15.51 9.38
C GLU A 242 -5.12 15.69 7.95
N ARG A 243 -4.52 16.60 7.17
CA ARG A 243 -5.14 17.10 5.93
C ARG A 243 -4.30 16.88 4.68
N GLY A 244 -4.96 16.38 3.65
CA GLY A 244 -4.49 16.32 2.26
C GLY A 244 -3.25 15.45 2.04
N ILE A 245 -2.60 15.63 0.89
CA ILE A 245 -1.47 14.80 0.44
C ILE A 245 -0.28 14.75 1.42
N ALA A 246 -0.15 15.79 2.25
CA ALA A 246 0.93 15.93 3.21
C ALA A 246 0.51 15.55 4.64
N GLN A 247 -0.75 15.14 4.87
CA GLN A 247 -1.32 14.83 6.20
C GLN A 247 -0.88 15.83 7.29
N PHE A 248 -1.01 17.13 6.99
CA PHE A 248 -0.66 18.15 7.97
C PHE A 248 -1.68 18.17 9.12
N ARG A 249 -1.20 17.99 10.36
CA ARG A 249 -1.97 18.30 11.56
C ARG A 249 -2.30 19.79 11.61
N PRO A 250 -3.49 20.19 12.11
CA PRO A 250 -3.86 21.61 12.21
C PRO A 250 -2.84 22.47 12.96
N GLU A 251 -2.24 21.95 14.05
CA GLU A 251 -1.21 22.64 14.83
C GLU A 251 0.10 22.88 14.04
N VAL A 252 0.56 21.86 13.29
CA VAL A 252 1.79 21.91 12.50
C VAL A 252 1.60 22.83 11.28
N TRP A 253 0.39 22.84 10.69
CA TRP A 253 0.04 23.79 9.64
C TRP A 253 -0.07 25.22 10.15
N GLN A 254 -0.58 25.43 11.35
CA GLN A 254 -0.72 26.77 11.94
C GLN A 254 0.63 27.44 12.21
N GLU A 255 1.65 26.67 12.59
CA GLU A 255 3.00 27.17 12.91
C GLU A 255 3.94 27.20 11.69
N HIS A 256 3.83 26.25 10.76
CA HIS A 256 4.80 26.09 9.65
C HIS A 256 4.19 26.19 8.24
N GLY A 257 2.86 26.20 8.11
CA GLY A 257 2.17 26.40 6.85
C GLY A 257 2.15 27.88 6.42
N PRO A 258 1.96 28.18 5.12
CA PRO A 258 1.74 29.55 4.68
C PRO A 258 0.37 30.04 5.17
N LYS A 259 0.28 31.32 5.53
CA LYS A 259 -0.97 31.93 6.00
C LYS A 259 -2.01 32.03 4.89
N ASP A 260 -3.28 32.01 5.29
CA ASP A 260 -4.46 32.22 4.44
C ASP A 260 -4.63 31.21 3.28
N VAL A 261 -3.93 30.08 3.33
CA VAL A 261 -4.06 28.96 2.37
C VAL A 261 -4.30 27.62 3.07
N SER A 262 -4.92 26.69 2.32
CA SER A 262 -5.40 25.41 2.85
C SER A 262 -4.37 24.29 2.72
N ALA A 263 -4.18 23.50 3.78
CA ALA A 263 -3.41 22.26 3.79
C ALA A 263 -3.93 21.19 2.80
N TRP A 264 -5.17 21.34 2.31
CA TRP A 264 -5.76 20.48 1.29
C TRP A 264 -5.25 20.75 -0.13
N ASP A 265 -4.67 21.93 -0.42
CA ASP A 265 -4.14 22.22 -1.75
C ASP A 265 -2.71 21.66 -1.90
N PRO A 266 -2.48 20.63 -2.73
CA PRO A 266 -1.16 20.01 -2.87
C PRO A 266 -0.08 20.99 -3.37
N ARG A 267 -0.47 22.08 -4.06
CA ARG A 267 0.46 23.08 -4.61
C ARG A 267 1.14 23.91 -3.54
N VAL A 268 0.52 24.06 -2.36
CA VAL A 268 1.10 24.72 -1.18
C VAL A 268 1.51 23.72 -0.11
N ALA A 269 0.76 22.61 0.07
CA ALA A 269 1.06 21.60 1.06
C ALA A 269 2.39 20.87 0.78
N ILE A 270 2.63 20.44 -0.47
CA ILE A 270 3.86 19.71 -0.80
C ILE A 270 5.12 20.56 -0.54
N PRO A 271 5.24 21.81 -1.03
CA PRO A 271 6.39 22.66 -0.69
C PRO A 271 6.55 22.94 0.81
N ALA A 272 5.44 23.03 1.55
CA ALA A 272 5.46 23.29 3.00
C ALA A 272 6.06 22.13 3.81
N VAL A 273 6.05 20.88 3.30
CA VAL A 273 6.71 19.74 3.98
C VAL A 273 8.19 20.04 4.22
N GLY A 274 8.90 20.57 3.23
CA GLY A 274 10.31 20.94 3.34
C GLY A 274 10.55 22.01 4.41
N THR A 275 9.70 23.04 4.45
CA THR A 275 9.75 24.11 5.46
C THR A 275 9.49 23.57 6.86
N ALA A 276 8.42 22.79 7.05
CA ALA A 276 8.02 22.24 8.34
C ALA A 276 9.07 21.26 8.89
N MET A 277 9.55 20.32 8.08
CA MET A 277 10.59 19.39 8.49
C MET A 277 11.91 20.09 8.85
N CYS A 278 12.28 21.15 8.12
CA CYS A 278 13.46 21.97 8.44
C CYS A 278 13.30 22.77 9.75
N ALA A 279 12.08 23.24 10.05
CA ALA A 279 11.78 23.95 11.30
C ALA A 279 11.80 22.99 12.50
N LEU A 280 11.07 21.87 12.41
CA LEU A 280 11.00 20.84 13.46
C LEU A 280 12.38 20.26 13.80
N GLN A 281 13.24 20.02 12.80
CA GLN A 281 14.60 19.54 13.03
C GLN A 281 15.48 20.53 13.81
N LYS A 282 15.28 21.84 13.62
CA LYS A 282 16.00 22.90 14.38
C LYS A 282 15.41 23.09 15.77
N GLU A 283 14.09 22.99 15.90
CA GLU A 283 13.37 23.12 17.18
C GLU A 283 13.72 21.99 18.16
N LEU A 284 13.94 20.78 17.63
CA LEU A 284 14.18 19.56 18.39
C LEU A 284 15.67 19.16 18.44
N ALA A 285 16.57 20.07 18.04
CA ALA A 285 18.01 19.88 18.10
C ALA A 285 18.47 19.70 19.56
N GLY A 286 19.03 18.52 19.86
CA GLY A 286 19.49 18.17 21.21
C GLY A 286 18.64 17.12 21.93
N LEU A 287 17.52 16.66 21.35
CA LEU A 287 16.88 15.41 21.78
C LEU A 287 17.71 14.18 21.33
N GLU A 288 17.57 13.06 22.04
CA GLU A 288 18.27 11.82 21.66
C GLU A 288 17.60 11.15 20.45
N GLY A 289 18.41 10.68 19.50
CA GLY A 289 17.98 9.95 18.32
C GLY A 289 18.53 10.49 17.00
N ASP A 290 17.96 10.01 15.90
CA ASP A 290 18.23 10.51 14.55
C ASP A 290 17.45 11.82 14.31
N PRO A 291 18.09 12.96 13.99
CA PRO A 291 17.40 14.25 13.84
C PRO A 291 16.33 14.30 12.74
N TYR A 292 16.42 13.47 11.70
CA TYR A 292 15.38 13.37 10.68
C TYR A 292 14.19 12.53 11.19
N LEU A 293 14.44 11.42 11.89
CA LEU A 293 13.36 10.60 12.46
C LEU A 293 12.63 11.32 13.61
N VAL A 294 13.34 12.10 14.42
CA VAL A 294 12.75 12.96 15.48
C VAL A 294 11.87 14.06 14.86
N ALA A 295 12.33 14.72 13.79
CA ALA A 295 11.50 15.68 13.06
C ALA A 295 10.28 15.04 12.38
N LEU A 296 10.44 13.84 11.80
CA LEU A 296 9.37 13.06 11.16
C LEU A 296 8.32 12.59 12.18
N ALA A 297 8.76 12.19 13.37
CA ALA A 297 7.89 11.88 14.49
C ALA A 297 7.11 13.11 14.96
N ALA A 298 7.77 14.27 15.08
CA ALA A 298 7.13 15.52 15.48
C ALA A 298 6.13 16.04 14.44
N TYR A 299 6.38 15.79 13.16
CA TYR A 299 5.45 16.07 12.07
C TYR A 299 4.16 15.25 12.20
N ARG A 300 4.27 13.95 12.51
CA ARG A 300 3.12 13.03 12.71
C ARG A 300 2.41 13.26 14.05
N ASN A 301 3.16 13.43 15.14
CA ASN A 301 2.64 13.35 16.51
C ASN A 301 2.49 14.71 17.21
N GLY A 302 2.96 15.79 16.58
CA GLY A 302 3.10 17.11 17.17
C GLY A 302 4.42 17.25 17.95
N PRO A 303 5.16 18.36 17.82
CA PRO A 303 6.48 18.52 18.46
C PRO A 303 6.40 18.48 20.00
N THR A 304 5.32 18.97 20.59
CA THR A 304 5.10 18.92 22.05
C THR A 304 5.10 17.48 22.59
N ALA A 305 4.54 16.51 21.86
CA ALA A 305 4.53 15.11 22.29
C ALA A 305 5.96 14.51 22.28
N VAL A 306 6.73 14.78 21.23
CA VAL A 306 8.12 14.30 21.10
C VAL A 306 9.06 14.96 22.13
N ARG A 307 8.83 16.24 22.46
CA ARG A 307 9.53 16.91 23.57
C ARG A 307 9.20 16.28 24.93
N GLN A 308 7.95 15.87 25.17
CA GLN A 308 7.55 15.22 26.42
C GLN A 308 8.14 13.82 26.61
N THR A 309 8.44 13.09 25.53
CA THR A 309 9.11 11.79 25.59
C THR A 309 10.64 11.88 25.52
N GLY A 310 11.22 13.08 25.47
CA GLY A 310 12.66 13.30 25.34
C GLY A 310 13.27 12.87 23.99
N GLY A 311 12.42 12.67 22.97
CA GLY A 311 12.81 12.07 21.68
C GLY A 311 12.50 10.57 21.57
N ASN A 312 12.12 9.89 22.66
CA ASN A 312 11.73 8.48 22.60
C ASN A 312 10.45 8.30 21.77
N LEU A 313 10.49 7.36 20.81
CA LEU A 313 9.43 7.14 19.83
C LEU A 313 8.66 5.86 20.15
N ASP A 314 7.33 5.91 20.07
CA ASP A 314 6.48 4.73 20.20
C ASP A 314 6.64 3.75 19.01
N ALA A 315 6.15 2.52 19.16
CA ALA A 315 6.33 1.46 18.17
C ALA A 315 5.66 1.73 16.81
N GLU A 316 4.55 2.48 16.76
CA GLU A 316 3.87 2.84 15.53
C GLU A 316 4.69 3.90 14.76
N THR A 317 5.15 4.92 15.47
CA THR A 317 6.01 5.99 14.96
C THR A 317 7.37 5.47 14.50
N GLN A 318 7.99 4.55 15.25
CA GLN A 318 9.20 3.84 14.80
C GLN A 318 8.94 3.01 13.53
N SER A 319 7.74 2.44 13.38
CA SER A 319 7.37 1.68 12.18
C SER A 319 7.18 2.58 10.97
N PHE A 320 6.43 3.68 11.11
CA PHE A 320 6.28 4.72 10.10
C PHE A 320 7.63 5.32 9.67
N ALA A 321 8.49 5.66 10.62
CA ALA A 321 9.84 6.17 10.39
C ALA A 321 10.81 5.12 9.82
N ARG A 322 10.44 3.83 9.79
CA ARG A 322 11.12 2.78 9.03
C ARG A 322 10.61 2.74 7.58
N THR A 323 9.29 2.72 7.39
CA THR A 323 8.65 2.76 6.07
C THR A 323 9.10 3.97 5.24
N VAL A 324 9.20 5.16 5.83
CA VAL A 324 9.69 6.37 5.13
C VAL A 324 11.15 6.22 4.68
N ARG A 325 12.03 5.57 5.47
CA ARG A 325 13.41 5.29 5.03
C ARG A 325 13.44 4.26 3.90
N GLU A 326 12.73 3.15 4.04
CA GLU A 326 12.62 2.09 3.02
C GLU A 326 12.04 2.64 1.69
N HIS A 327 11.10 3.59 1.76
CA HIS A 327 10.57 4.30 0.59
C HIS A 327 11.55 5.35 0.03
N THR A 328 12.39 5.98 0.87
CA THR A 328 13.37 6.97 0.41
C THR A 328 14.38 6.33 -0.56
N GLU A 329 14.83 5.11 -0.28
CA GLU A 329 15.70 4.34 -1.17
C GLU A 329 15.05 4.11 -2.55
N PHE A 330 13.78 3.72 -2.59
CA PHE A 330 13.00 3.61 -3.83
C PHE A 330 12.94 4.95 -4.59
N TYR A 331 12.63 6.06 -3.90
CA TYR A 331 12.51 7.36 -4.55
C TYR A 331 13.85 7.98 -4.98
N THR A 332 14.99 7.58 -4.40
CA THR A 332 16.31 7.99 -4.93
C THR A 332 16.62 7.43 -6.33
N LEU A 333 15.89 6.41 -6.78
CA LEU A 333 15.98 5.89 -8.14
C LEU A 333 15.23 6.75 -9.17
N ASP A 334 14.26 7.59 -8.74
CA ASP A 334 13.54 8.48 -9.64
C ASP A 334 14.42 9.65 -10.07
N GLY A 335 14.98 9.55 -11.28
CA GLY A 335 15.83 10.59 -11.87
C GLY A 335 15.18 11.97 -11.96
N ARG A 336 13.85 12.07 -11.90
CA ARG A 336 13.11 13.34 -11.90
C ARG A 336 13.13 14.06 -10.55
N LEU A 337 13.46 13.35 -9.46
CA LEU A 337 13.57 13.90 -8.11
C LEU A 337 14.99 14.37 -7.76
N LYS A 338 15.97 14.17 -8.65
CA LYS A 338 17.32 14.67 -8.44
C LYS A 338 17.30 16.20 -8.43
N LEU A 339 17.86 16.78 -7.37
CA LEU A 339 18.21 18.20 -7.38
C LEU A 339 19.15 18.46 -8.57
N PRO A 340 19.02 19.59 -9.29
CA PRO A 340 20.03 19.98 -10.27
C PRO A 340 21.36 20.06 -9.54
N ALA A 341 22.43 19.53 -10.14
CA ALA A 341 23.77 19.71 -9.60
C ALA A 341 24.00 21.22 -9.41
N SER A 342 24.34 21.62 -8.18
CA SER A 342 24.54 23.03 -7.85
C SER A 342 25.51 23.62 -8.86
N ALA A 343 25.14 24.75 -9.46
CA ALA A 343 25.96 25.38 -10.49
C ALA A 343 27.31 25.73 -9.86
N ASN A 344 28.32 24.92 -10.17
CA ASN A 344 29.66 25.04 -9.60
C ASN A 344 30.14 26.46 -9.90
N PRO A 345 30.43 27.31 -8.89
CA PRO A 345 30.68 28.71 -9.11
C PRO A 345 31.83 28.87 -10.10
N GLU A 346 31.53 29.55 -11.21
CA GLU A 346 32.48 29.80 -12.28
C GLU A 346 33.75 30.42 -11.67
N PRO A 347 34.95 29.86 -11.93
CA PRO A 347 36.14 30.20 -11.17
C PRO A 347 36.52 31.67 -11.42
N SER A 348 36.19 32.53 -10.44
CA SER A 348 36.53 33.95 -10.46
C SER A 348 38.01 34.14 -10.79
N PRO A 349 38.35 35.03 -11.74
CA PRO A 349 39.68 35.05 -12.34
C PRO A 349 40.76 35.38 -11.31
N THR A 350 41.72 34.48 -11.17
CA THR A 350 42.84 34.59 -10.22
C THR A 350 43.61 35.90 -10.43
N PRO A 351 43.87 36.70 -9.39
CA PRO A 351 44.60 37.95 -9.53
C PRO A 351 46.03 37.71 -10.04
N LYS A 352 46.40 38.46 -11.07
CA LYS A 352 47.67 38.32 -11.81
C LYS A 352 48.86 38.73 -10.91
N PRO A 353 49.87 37.87 -10.69
CA PRO A 353 51.01 38.21 -9.84
C PRO A 353 51.89 39.31 -10.47
N LYS A 354 52.38 40.22 -9.64
CA LYS A 354 53.36 41.26 -10.01
C LYS A 354 54.77 40.77 -9.64
N PRO A 355 55.79 40.94 -10.51
CA PRO A 355 57.08 40.27 -10.33
C PRO A 355 58.01 40.95 -9.32
N ALA A 356 59.00 40.17 -8.85
CA ALA A 356 60.22 40.62 -8.20
C ALA A 356 61.46 40.03 -8.94
N PRO A 357 62.66 40.67 -8.87
CA PRO A 357 63.89 40.20 -9.55
C PRO A 357 64.45 38.89 -8.93
N THR A 358 65.05 37.95 -9.68
CA THR A 358 66.48 37.88 -10.15
C THR A 358 67.48 37.94 -8.97
N GLU A 359 68.48 37.08 -8.78
CA GLU A 359 69.31 36.19 -9.67
C GLU A 359 69.49 34.76 -9.05
N THR A 360 69.62 33.64 -9.81
CA THR A 360 70.82 33.05 -10.48
C THR A 360 71.85 32.50 -9.45
N GLU A 361 72.45 31.30 -9.52
CA GLU A 361 72.78 30.37 -10.64
C GLU A 361 73.02 28.90 -10.18
N SER A 362 73.04 27.95 -11.14
CA SER A 362 73.68 26.59 -11.15
C SER A 362 73.39 25.55 -10.02
N GLU A 363 73.48 24.23 -10.23
CA GLU A 363 73.84 23.43 -11.41
C GLU A 363 73.18 22.03 -11.39
N SER A 364 73.33 21.23 -12.46
CA SER A 364 72.89 19.82 -12.51
C SER A 364 73.80 18.98 -13.42
N PRO A 365 74.06 17.70 -13.09
CA PRO A 365 73.73 16.64 -14.06
C PRO A 365 73.30 15.26 -13.48
N THR A 366 72.73 14.45 -14.38
CA THR A 366 72.39 12.99 -14.32
C THR A 366 73.58 12.11 -14.83
N PRO A 367 73.48 10.77 -15.09
CA PRO A 367 72.52 9.69 -14.70
C PRO A 367 73.13 8.28 -14.32
N ALA A 368 72.32 7.43 -13.64
CA ALA A 368 72.25 5.93 -13.75
C ALA A 368 73.52 5.05 -13.45
N PRO A 369 73.49 3.69 -13.47
CA PRO A 369 72.38 2.71 -13.54
C PRO A 369 72.39 1.62 -12.40
N THR A 370 71.48 0.63 -12.47
CA THR A 370 71.37 -0.57 -11.57
C THR A 370 72.40 -1.68 -11.88
N PRO A 371 72.65 -2.65 -10.96
CA PRO A 371 72.01 -3.98 -11.08
C PRO A 371 71.68 -4.72 -9.75
N ASP A 372 70.97 -5.86 -9.86
CA ASP A 372 70.46 -6.75 -8.79
C ASP A 372 71.41 -7.98 -8.51
N PRO A 373 70.97 -9.16 -7.97
CA PRO A 373 70.84 -9.43 -6.52
C PRO A 373 71.48 -10.75 -6.01
N VAL A 374 71.87 -10.81 -4.73
CA VAL A 374 72.39 -12.00 -3.98
C VAL A 374 72.14 -11.79 -2.47
N LYS A 375 71.87 -12.76 -1.58
CA LYS A 375 71.26 -14.12 -1.55
C LYS A 375 71.19 -14.52 -0.05
N ASN A 376 70.31 -15.44 0.38
CA ASN A 376 70.69 -16.52 1.32
C ASN A 376 69.58 -17.59 1.46
N GLU A 377 69.98 -18.84 1.23
CA GLU A 377 69.31 -20.11 1.59
C GLU A 377 70.01 -20.65 2.87
N GLU A 378 69.68 -21.78 3.53
CA GLU A 378 68.72 -22.87 3.23
C GLU A 378 68.02 -23.31 4.56
N THR A 379 67.88 -24.54 5.10
CA THR A 379 68.26 -25.93 4.76
C THR A 379 67.34 -26.94 5.48
N GLU A 380 66.97 -28.05 4.83
CA GLU A 380 66.88 -29.47 5.32
C GLU A 380 66.15 -29.89 6.63
N GLU A 381 65.55 -31.09 6.77
CA GLU A 381 65.15 -32.17 5.82
C GLU A 381 63.97 -33.03 6.40
N ALA A 382 63.62 -34.18 5.78
CA ALA A 382 62.53 -35.09 6.14
C ALA A 382 63.00 -36.31 7.02
N PRO A 383 62.20 -37.39 7.29
CA PRO A 383 61.65 -38.33 6.30
C PRO A 383 60.25 -38.95 6.64
N LYS A 384 59.86 -40.01 5.91
CA LYS A 384 58.59 -40.77 5.99
C LYS A 384 58.84 -42.27 6.23
N PRO A 385 57.97 -42.95 7.00
CA PRO A 385 57.55 -44.34 6.74
C PRO A 385 55.99 -44.45 6.73
N GLU A 386 55.29 -45.55 6.42
CA GLU A 386 55.44 -46.75 5.56
C GLU A 386 54.01 -47.37 5.41
N THR A 387 53.82 -48.39 4.57
CA THR A 387 52.51 -49.10 4.42
C THR A 387 52.75 -50.61 4.32
N PRO A 388 51.79 -51.45 4.78
CA PRO A 388 51.65 -52.81 4.23
C PRO A 388 50.19 -53.22 3.89
N ALA A 389 50.07 -54.07 2.86
CA ALA A 389 49.00 -55.02 2.52
C ALA A 389 47.51 -54.55 2.56
N ASP A 390 46.76 -54.50 1.46
CA ASP A 390 46.42 -55.55 0.45
C ASP A 390 45.39 -56.58 0.92
N ASP A 391 44.21 -56.55 0.29
CA ASP A 391 43.39 -57.74 -0.01
C ASP A 391 42.68 -57.50 -1.37
N GLU A 392 42.37 -58.58 -2.10
CA GLU A 392 42.32 -58.57 -3.57
C GLU A 392 40.92 -58.88 -4.14
N THR A 393 40.40 -58.06 -5.06
CA THR A 393 39.34 -58.48 -6.01
C THR A 393 39.42 -57.69 -7.34
N THR A 394 40.14 -58.29 -8.29
CA THR A 394 39.97 -58.19 -9.76
C THR A 394 39.45 -56.88 -10.38
N ALA A 395 40.38 -56.08 -10.91
CA ALA A 395 40.05 -55.04 -11.88
C ALA A 395 39.65 -55.63 -13.25
N ALA A 396 38.51 -55.20 -13.80
CA ALA A 396 38.15 -55.43 -15.20
C ALA A 396 38.73 -54.31 -16.08
N ALA A 397 39.31 -54.67 -17.23
CA ALA A 397 39.97 -53.70 -18.12
C ALA A 397 38.98 -52.66 -18.70
N PRO A 398 39.41 -51.41 -18.91
CA PRO A 398 38.56 -50.37 -19.48
C PRO A 398 38.21 -50.68 -20.94
N LYS A 399 36.92 -50.81 -21.24
CA LYS A 399 36.44 -50.93 -22.63
C LYS A 399 36.54 -49.57 -23.33
N PRO A 400 37.15 -49.47 -24.53
CA PRO A 400 37.08 -48.26 -25.33
C PRO A 400 35.66 -48.06 -25.87
N ASN A 401 35.24 -46.79 -25.96
CA ASN A 401 34.06 -46.32 -26.69
C ASN A 401 32.72 -46.99 -26.31
N ALA A 402 32.25 -46.72 -25.09
CA ALA A 402 30.80 -46.51 -24.93
C ALA A 402 30.45 -45.16 -25.60
N PRO A 403 29.34 -45.04 -26.36
CA PRO A 403 28.88 -43.74 -26.82
C PRO A 403 28.50 -42.88 -25.61
N GLU A 404 29.01 -41.65 -25.55
CA GLU A 404 28.57 -40.67 -24.57
C GLU A 404 27.07 -40.44 -24.77
N ALA A 405 26.27 -40.70 -23.72
CA ALA A 405 24.82 -40.65 -23.83
C ALA A 405 24.39 -39.22 -24.21
N GLU A 406 23.66 -39.08 -25.32
CA GLU A 406 23.29 -37.76 -25.84
C GLU A 406 22.66 -36.90 -24.74
N PRO A 407 23.13 -35.65 -24.55
CA PRO A 407 22.62 -34.78 -23.49
C PRO A 407 21.11 -34.62 -23.68
N PRO A 408 20.31 -34.83 -22.61
CA PRO A 408 18.90 -35.14 -22.76
C PRO A 408 18.18 -33.97 -23.45
N ALA A 409 17.49 -34.25 -24.55
CA ALA A 409 16.82 -33.21 -25.33
C ALA A 409 15.63 -32.62 -24.53
N ARG A 410 15.60 -31.30 -24.41
CA ARG A 410 14.55 -30.56 -23.69
C ARG A 410 13.20 -30.67 -24.42
N PRO A 411 12.10 -31.05 -23.73
CA PRO A 411 10.76 -31.10 -24.32
C PRO A 411 10.32 -29.76 -24.92
N SER A 412 9.57 -29.81 -26.03
CA SER A 412 9.18 -28.61 -26.81
C SER A 412 8.23 -27.65 -26.08
N ASN A 413 7.59 -28.08 -25.00
CA ASN A 413 6.81 -27.22 -24.09
C ASN A 413 7.65 -26.57 -22.97
N MET A 414 8.82 -27.13 -22.63
CA MET A 414 9.67 -26.66 -21.54
C MET A 414 10.66 -25.58 -21.98
N ARG A 415 10.96 -24.64 -21.09
CA ARG A 415 11.87 -23.50 -21.32
C ARG A 415 12.89 -23.39 -20.19
N GLN A 416 14.06 -22.86 -20.51
CA GLN A 416 14.97 -22.31 -19.51
C GLN A 416 14.47 -20.92 -19.14
N ILE A 417 14.35 -20.63 -17.85
CA ILE A 417 14.12 -19.27 -17.34
C ILE A 417 15.49 -18.69 -17.00
N GLN A 418 15.88 -17.65 -17.73
CA GLN A 418 17.09 -16.87 -17.52
C GLN A 418 16.69 -15.54 -16.87
N LEU A 419 17.59 -14.96 -16.08
CA LEU A 419 17.51 -13.55 -15.69
C LEU A 419 18.69 -12.80 -16.30
N ARG A 420 18.64 -11.46 -16.28
CA ARG A 420 19.62 -10.63 -16.99
C ARG A 420 21.05 -10.88 -16.52
N ASP A 421 21.98 -10.56 -17.42
CA ASP A 421 23.36 -11.04 -17.52
C ASP A 421 23.53 -12.45 -18.14
N GLY A 422 22.45 -13.22 -18.34
CA GLY A 422 22.32 -14.13 -19.49
C GLY A 422 23.13 -15.44 -19.49
N TRP A 423 23.99 -15.69 -18.52
CA TRP A 423 24.74 -16.95 -18.37
C TRP A 423 24.22 -17.86 -17.22
N LEU A 424 23.20 -17.38 -16.48
CA LEU A 424 22.53 -18.10 -15.39
C LEU A 424 21.07 -18.43 -15.73
N CYS A 425 20.66 -19.65 -15.37
CA CYS A 425 19.33 -20.20 -15.52
C CYS A 425 18.77 -20.64 -14.15
N LEU A 426 17.46 -20.45 -13.99
CA LEU A 426 16.68 -20.86 -12.81
C LEU A 426 16.69 -22.38 -12.67
N SER A 427 17.05 -22.91 -11.50
CA SER A 427 17.12 -24.35 -11.22
C SER A 427 16.29 -24.72 -10.00
N ALA A 428 15.48 -25.78 -10.16
CA ALA A 428 14.73 -26.47 -9.10
C ALA A 428 15.60 -27.34 -8.16
N GLY A 429 16.93 -27.25 -8.28
CA GLY A 429 17.86 -28.07 -7.51
C GLY A 429 17.73 -29.57 -7.80
N THR A 430 18.04 -30.40 -6.79
CA THR A 430 17.96 -31.86 -6.86
C THR A 430 16.53 -32.41 -6.94
N GLY A 431 15.51 -31.58 -6.74
CA GLY A 431 14.10 -31.97 -6.75
C GLY A 431 13.64 -32.54 -5.40
N GLY A 432 12.89 -31.73 -4.66
CA GLY A 432 12.30 -32.12 -3.38
C GLY A 432 11.38 -31.02 -2.86
N ASP A 433 10.36 -31.40 -2.10
CA ASP A 433 9.39 -30.46 -1.53
C ASP A 433 10.08 -29.50 -0.55
N GLY A 434 9.99 -28.19 -0.79
CA GLY A 434 10.71 -27.16 -0.03
C GLY A 434 12.15 -26.88 -0.47
N THR A 435 12.61 -27.42 -1.61
CA THR A 435 13.97 -27.15 -2.12
C THR A 435 14.09 -25.69 -2.61
N PRO A 436 15.02 -24.88 -2.10
CA PRO A 436 15.21 -23.51 -2.58
C PRO A 436 15.60 -23.47 -4.06
N VAL A 437 14.97 -22.56 -4.81
CA VAL A 437 15.28 -22.32 -6.22
C VAL A 437 16.51 -21.43 -6.32
N THR A 438 17.46 -21.83 -7.17
CA THR A 438 18.76 -21.14 -7.30
C THR A 438 19.12 -20.84 -8.75
N MET A 439 19.97 -19.85 -8.95
CA MET A 439 20.53 -19.50 -10.26
C MET A 439 21.81 -20.28 -10.53
N GLN A 440 21.77 -21.15 -11.52
CA GLN A 440 22.86 -22.05 -11.90
C GLN A 440 23.36 -21.74 -13.30
N LYS A 441 24.59 -22.16 -13.65
CA LYS A 441 25.08 -22.03 -15.05
C LYS A 441 24.11 -22.76 -15.98
N CYS A 442 23.68 -22.09 -17.05
CA CYS A 442 22.72 -22.65 -17.99
C CYS A 442 23.22 -23.97 -18.60
N ARG A 443 22.42 -25.03 -18.47
CA ARG A 443 22.64 -26.38 -19.01
C ARG A 443 21.29 -26.95 -19.45
N GLU A 444 21.29 -27.86 -20.41
CA GLU A 444 20.10 -28.66 -20.73
C GLU A 444 19.95 -29.79 -19.72
N ASP A 445 19.57 -29.40 -18.50
CA ASP A 445 19.32 -30.27 -17.35
C ASP A 445 17.86 -30.14 -16.89
N LYS A 446 17.29 -31.25 -16.41
CA LYS A 446 15.88 -31.34 -16.01
C LYS A 446 15.49 -30.37 -14.89
N SER A 447 16.41 -30.00 -13.99
CA SER A 447 16.14 -29.00 -12.95
C SER A 447 15.95 -27.58 -13.52
N GLN A 448 16.45 -27.30 -14.72
CA GLN A 448 16.38 -25.99 -15.38
C GLN A 448 15.25 -25.91 -16.43
N TRP A 449 14.43 -26.96 -16.54
CA TRP A 449 13.36 -27.06 -17.53
C TRP A 449 12.00 -26.75 -16.91
N TRP A 450 11.52 -25.54 -17.17
CA TRP A 450 10.30 -25.00 -16.61
C TRP A 450 9.16 -25.01 -17.63
N ASP A 451 8.00 -25.46 -17.17
CA ASP A 451 6.79 -25.68 -17.96
C ASP A 451 5.71 -24.68 -17.50
N PHE A 452 5.40 -23.70 -18.36
CA PHE A 452 4.43 -22.64 -18.06
C PHE A 452 3.01 -23.10 -18.40
N ARG A 453 2.20 -23.38 -17.39
CA ARG A 453 0.85 -23.92 -17.54
C ARG A 453 -0.22 -22.84 -17.50
N SER A 454 -1.34 -23.11 -18.18
CA SER A 454 -2.51 -22.21 -18.28
C SER A 454 -3.26 -22.01 -16.97
N ASP A 455 -3.02 -22.86 -15.96
CA ASP A 455 -3.51 -22.70 -14.60
C ASP A 455 -2.69 -21.70 -13.76
N GLY A 456 -1.74 -20.99 -14.38
CA GLY A 456 -0.83 -20.04 -13.75
C GLY A 456 0.37 -20.67 -13.04
N THR A 457 0.54 -22.00 -13.05
CA THR A 457 1.69 -22.65 -12.42
C THR A 457 2.90 -22.71 -13.36
N VAL A 458 4.09 -22.63 -12.77
CA VAL A 458 5.37 -22.81 -13.47
C VAL A 458 6.05 -24.02 -12.85
N ARG A 459 6.22 -25.10 -13.63
CA ARG A 459 6.54 -26.44 -13.08
C ARG A 459 7.88 -26.97 -13.55
N ALA A 460 8.62 -27.63 -12.66
CA ALA A 460 9.83 -28.39 -12.96
C ALA A 460 9.90 -29.62 -12.04
N ASN A 461 10.46 -30.75 -12.51
CA ASN A 461 10.55 -32.00 -11.75
C ASN A 461 9.21 -32.44 -11.08
N SER A 462 8.07 -32.21 -11.73
CA SER A 462 6.69 -32.43 -11.23
C SER A 462 6.28 -31.59 -10.00
N LEU A 463 7.12 -30.65 -9.57
CA LEU A 463 6.85 -29.67 -8.53
C LEU A 463 6.46 -28.31 -9.15
N CYS A 464 5.89 -27.42 -8.34
CA CYS A 464 5.52 -26.06 -8.70
C CYS A 464 6.52 -25.06 -8.10
N LEU A 465 6.84 -24.00 -8.84
CA LEU A 465 7.52 -22.81 -8.35
C LEU A 465 6.64 -22.14 -7.27
N ASP A 466 7.17 -21.95 -6.07
CA ASP A 466 6.40 -21.74 -4.85
C ASP A 466 7.03 -20.65 -3.97
N VAL A 467 6.23 -19.71 -3.49
CA VAL A 467 6.65 -18.74 -2.45
C VAL A 467 6.68 -19.47 -1.11
N ALA A 468 7.85 -19.58 -0.48
CA ALA A 468 8.02 -20.44 0.69
C ALA A 468 7.06 -20.04 1.83
N TRP A 469 6.35 -21.05 2.36
CA TRP A 469 5.34 -20.92 3.41
C TRP A 469 4.16 -19.97 3.08
N ALA A 470 4.01 -19.58 1.81
CA ALA A 470 3.10 -18.52 1.37
C ALA A 470 3.33 -17.15 2.04
N GLU A 471 4.53 -16.91 2.57
CA GLU A 471 4.89 -15.66 3.24
C GLU A 471 5.00 -14.50 2.24
N LYS A 472 4.28 -13.40 2.45
CA LYS A 472 4.22 -12.26 1.49
C LYS A 472 5.36 -11.26 1.62
N LYS A 473 6.28 -11.50 2.55
CA LYS A 473 7.37 -10.60 2.92
C LYS A 473 8.45 -10.52 1.82
N ASP A 474 8.95 -9.31 1.57
CA ASP A 474 10.16 -9.10 0.77
C ASP A 474 11.35 -9.89 1.37
N GLY A 475 12.03 -10.65 0.51
CA GLY A 475 13.11 -11.54 0.91
C GLY A 475 12.68 -12.96 1.28
N THR A 476 11.38 -13.29 1.29
CA THR A 476 10.92 -14.69 1.40
C THR A 476 11.49 -15.51 0.25
N ALA A 477 12.11 -16.65 0.57
CA ALA A 477 12.72 -17.53 -0.43
C ALA A 477 11.67 -18.09 -1.40
N VAL A 478 12.07 -18.28 -2.66
CA VAL A 478 11.29 -19.06 -3.63
C VAL A 478 11.86 -20.47 -3.68
N GLN A 479 10.97 -21.45 -3.62
CA GLN A 479 11.27 -22.88 -3.55
C GLN A 479 10.53 -23.64 -4.65
N VAL A 480 10.80 -24.94 -4.78
CA VAL A 480 9.89 -25.87 -5.45
C VAL A 480 9.13 -26.69 -4.39
N ALA A 481 7.81 -26.74 -4.55
CA ALA A 481 6.93 -27.47 -3.64
C ALA A 481 5.92 -28.34 -4.39
N LYS A 482 5.28 -29.29 -3.69
CA LYS A 482 4.19 -30.07 -4.25
C LYS A 482 3.09 -29.13 -4.75
N CYS A 483 2.65 -29.33 -5.99
CA CYS A 483 1.60 -28.51 -6.59
C CYS A 483 0.28 -28.67 -5.81
N ASN A 484 -0.06 -27.67 -5.00
CA ASN A 484 -1.19 -27.63 -4.07
C ASN A 484 -2.32 -26.68 -4.52
N GLY A 485 -2.07 -25.89 -5.58
CA GLY A 485 -3.05 -24.98 -6.18
C GLY A 485 -3.19 -23.62 -5.50
N THR A 486 -2.51 -23.38 -4.38
CA THR A 486 -2.53 -22.10 -3.65
C THR A 486 -1.94 -20.94 -4.47
N GLY A 487 -2.27 -19.71 -4.07
CA GLY A 487 -1.77 -18.50 -4.72
C GLY A 487 -0.24 -18.36 -4.72
N ALA A 488 0.44 -18.91 -3.71
CA ALA A 488 1.92 -18.99 -3.64
C ALA A 488 2.57 -19.69 -4.86
N GLN A 489 1.78 -20.47 -5.61
CA GLN A 489 2.23 -21.22 -6.80
C GLN A 489 1.74 -20.63 -8.13
N LYS A 490 1.11 -19.44 -8.10
CA LYS A 490 0.52 -18.78 -9.27
C LYS A 490 1.38 -17.60 -9.71
N TRP A 491 1.90 -17.69 -10.93
CA TRP A 491 2.91 -16.78 -11.48
C TRP A 491 2.51 -16.29 -12.88
N GLU A 492 2.35 -14.98 -13.00
CA GLU A 492 1.99 -14.29 -14.23
C GLU A 492 3.25 -13.68 -14.89
N ARG A 493 3.41 -13.88 -16.20
CA ARG A 493 4.45 -13.19 -16.97
C ARG A 493 3.92 -11.84 -17.43
N ILE A 494 4.25 -10.78 -16.71
CA ILE A 494 3.79 -9.40 -16.98
C ILE A 494 4.94 -8.51 -17.45
N THR A 495 4.59 -7.33 -17.97
CA THR A 495 5.56 -6.26 -18.24
C THR A 495 5.47 -5.21 -17.13
N HIS A 496 6.55 -4.98 -16.40
CA HIS A 496 6.67 -3.98 -15.34
C HIS A 496 7.95 -3.15 -15.57
N GLY A 497 7.87 -1.81 -15.52
CA GLY A 497 9.02 -0.94 -15.83
C GLY A 497 9.58 -1.12 -17.26
N GLY A 498 8.77 -1.61 -18.20
CA GLY A 498 9.22 -2.01 -19.54
C GLY A 498 10.01 -3.33 -19.58
N LYS A 499 10.15 -4.03 -18.45
CA LYS A 499 10.82 -5.33 -18.33
C LYS A 499 9.81 -6.46 -18.18
N ARG A 500 10.13 -7.64 -18.71
CA ARG A 500 9.34 -8.85 -18.43
C ARG A 500 9.73 -9.35 -17.05
N VAL A 501 8.75 -9.52 -16.17
CA VAL A 501 8.94 -10.03 -14.81
C VAL A 501 8.02 -11.22 -14.56
N LEU A 502 8.37 -12.08 -13.60
CA LEU A 502 7.49 -13.15 -13.14
C LEU A 502 6.82 -12.72 -11.84
N PHE A 503 5.53 -12.40 -11.90
CA PHE A 503 4.77 -11.78 -10.82
C PHE A 503 3.87 -12.81 -10.12
N ASN A 504 3.97 -12.92 -8.80
CA ASN A 504 3.05 -13.68 -7.97
C ASN A 504 1.96 -12.73 -7.42
N ARG A 505 0.72 -12.87 -7.91
CA ARG A 505 -0.44 -12.05 -7.52
C ARG A 505 -0.85 -12.22 -6.05
N TYR A 506 -0.53 -13.34 -5.43
CA TYR A 506 -0.94 -13.65 -4.07
C TYR A 506 -0.06 -12.95 -3.02
N SER A 507 1.26 -12.93 -3.23
CA SER A 507 2.20 -12.13 -2.44
C SER A 507 2.25 -10.66 -2.90
N ASP A 508 1.77 -10.37 -4.12
CA ASP A 508 1.94 -9.08 -4.81
C ASP A 508 3.42 -8.71 -4.97
N ARG A 509 4.20 -9.63 -5.53
CA ARG A 509 5.68 -9.54 -5.64
C ARG A 509 6.21 -10.16 -6.92
N CYS A 510 7.41 -9.76 -7.31
CA CYS A 510 8.14 -10.31 -8.44
C CYS A 510 9.18 -11.35 -7.96
N LEU A 511 9.44 -12.35 -8.79
CA LEU A 511 10.60 -13.24 -8.65
C LEU A 511 11.88 -12.41 -8.82
N ASP A 512 12.74 -12.44 -7.80
CA ASP A 512 13.96 -11.62 -7.72
C ASP A 512 15.17 -12.50 -7.31
N ARG A 513 16.37 -12.05 -7.68
CA ARG A 513 17.64 -12.77 -7.56
C ARG A 513 18.51 -12.09 -6.51
N VAL A 514 18.70 -12.76 -5.36
CA VAL A 514 19.40 -12.19 -4.20
C VAL A 514 20.83 -11.70 -4.52
N THR A 515 21.55 -12.36 -5.42
CA THR A 515 22.88 -11.95 -5.92
C THR A 515 23.12 -12.42 -7.37
N ASN A 516 23.98 -11.71 -8.10
CA ASN A 516 24.38 -12.08 -9.47
C ASN A 516 25.36 -13.28 -9.59
N LYS A 517 25.42 -14.17 -8.59
CA LYS A 517 26.39 -15.28 -8.49
C LYS A 517 25.78 -16.65 -8.79
N VAL A 518 26.62 -17.61 -9.20
CA VAL A 518 26.24 -19.04 -9.23
C VAL A 518 25.81 -19.47 -7.84
N GLY A 519 24.71 -20.21 -7.75
CA GLY A 519 24.15 -20.68 -6.49
C GLY A 519 23.36 -19.63 -5.73
N SER A 520 23.16 -18.42 -6.27
CA SER A 520 22.27 -17.45 -5.64
C SER A 520 20.87 -18.03 -5.51
N SER A 521 20.31 -18.01 -4.30
CA SER A 521 18.89 -18.21 -4.07
C SER A 521 18.06 -17.17 -4.81
N MET A 522 16.83 -17.55 -5.10
CA MET A 522 15.76 -16.65 -5.51
C MET A 522 14.86 -16.31 -4.32
N ASN A 523 14.29 -15.13 -4.34
CA ASN A 523 13.29 -14.67 -3.39
C ASN A 523 12.10 -14.04 -4.13
N ILE A 524 11.10 -13.62 -3.37
CA ILE A 524 10.16 -12.58 -3.82
C ILE A 524 10.62 -11.21 -3.33
N TRP A 525 10.48 -10.21 -4.19
CA TRP A 525 10.77 -8.81 -3.89
C TRP A 525 9.79 -7.89 -4.61
N ILE A 526 9.58 -6.67 -4.09
CA ILE A 526 8.71 -5.67 -4.71
C ILE A 526 9.08 -5.46 -6.17
N CYS A 527 8.08 -5.49 -7.05
CA CYS A 527 8.29 -5.30 -8.48
C CYS A 527 8.84 -3.89 -8.74
N VAL A 528 10.13 -3.83 -9.12
CA VAL A 528 10.84 -2.59 -9.48
C VAL A 528 11.34 -2.59 -10.91
N GLY A 529 11.26 -3.73 -11.61
CA GLY A 529 11.69 -3.84 -13.02
C GLY A 529 13.21 -3.68 -13.22
N ASN A 530 13.99 -4.06 -12.21
CA ASN A 530 15.46 -4.07 -12.27
C ASN A 530 15.99 -5.26 -13.09
N ALA A 531 17.32 -5.40 -13.19
CA ALA A 531 17.95 -6.54 -13.87
C ALA A 531 17.77 -7.89 -13.13
N GLU A 532 17.66 -7.84 -11.79
CA GLU A 532 17.49 -9.02 -10.92
C GLU A 532 16.08 -9.64 -10.99
N GLN A 533 15.12 -8.94 -11.61
CA GLN A 533 13.74 -9.40 -11.88
C GLN A 533 13.45 -9.64 -13.37
N GLU A 534 14.32 -9.19 -14.28
CA GLU A 534 14.09 -9.20 -15.72
C GLU A 534 14.28 -10.61 -16.31
N ILE A 535 13.17 -11.31 -16.57
CA ILE A 535 13.15 -12.69 -17.08
C ILE A 535 13.18 -12.81 -18.61
N TYR A 536 13.91 -13.83 -19.06
CA TYR A 536 13.96 -14.30 -20.44
C TYR A 536 13.67 -15.81 -20.48
N THR A 537 12.86 -16.24 -21.43
CA THR A 537 12.58 -17.66 -21.67
C THR A 537 13.27 -18.11 -22.96
N ARG A 538 14.15 -19.11 -22.87
CA ARG A 538 14.81 -19.77 -23.99
C ARG A 538 14.24 -21.17 -24.18
#